data_AF-A0A2P8DUL7-F1
#
_entry.id   AF-A0A2P8DUL7-F1
#
_cell.length_a   1.000
_cell.length_b   1.000
_cell.length_c   1.000
_cell.angle_alpha   90.00
_cell.angle_beta   90.00
_cell.angle_gamma   90.00
#
_symmetry.space_group_name_H-M   'P 1'
#
loop_
_entity.id
_entity.type
_entity.pdbx_description
1 polymer ?
#
loop_
_entity_poly.entity_id
_entity_poly.type
_entity_poly.pdbx_seq_one_letter_code
_entity_poly.pdbx_strand_id
1 'polypeptide(L)'
;MQRPRSPNDRAASAIEYGAVVILVAALLGGLVFALNSGGGMLAGVDRAVCTLTGGECEPPESQAGAPEDPADPGDEEGRDEQPRPDDSPGPTPSDPGDPPDRDDREPSPSPGPPPSAPPEPEDPDQEVREETEAILEETEIGREYLEYLEDSDLDVTWEDGEGGYWNGEKIQIDGSWDPEFRASTVIHELTHDQMGHIDPEDFDSREEYREAMADFEVQAQLNELEMFEQLEEARGDDWVKPPRQAQYERVFMAQAEKASKAAYEEEYNRALEEQVESGNYGENREGAVAAAERTAERAADRAFEDARYDAMMDHFLDGDAVGSNSGEAYIDVWDRRYDEAHGEGDSGGGCGGFLWHECW
;
A
#
# COMPACT_ATOMS: atom_id res chain seq x y z
N MET A 1 -33.63 17.35 -50.81
CA MET A 1 -34.54 18.26 -50.08
C MET A 1 -34.06 18.31 -48.63
N GLN A 2 -33.43 19.41 -48.21
CA GLN A 2 -32.92 19.57 -46.85
C GLN A 2 -34.07 20.01 -45.93
N ARG A 3 -34.27 19.31 -44.80
CA ARG A 3 -35.25 19.72 -43.77
C ARG A 3 -34.73 20.99 -43.10
N PRO A 4 -35.55 22.05 -42.94
CA PRO A 4 -35.16 23.23 -42.18
C PRO A 4 -34.96 22.84 -40.70
N ARG A 5 -33.81 23.20 -40.14
CA ARG A 5 -33.52 23.05 -38.71
C ARG A 5 -34.42 23.98 -37.90
N SER A 6 -34.93 23.48 -36.78
CA SER A 6 -35.81 24.21 -35.86
C SER A 6 -35.07 25.42 -35.27
N PRO A 7 -35.69 26.62 -35.22
CA PRO A 7 -35.11 27.80 -34.57
C PRO A 7 -34.88 27.67 -33.06
N ASN A 8 -35.35 26.59 -32.44
CA ASN A 8 -35.28 26.39 -30.99
C ASN A 8 -33.91 25.88 -30.49
N ASP A 9 -32.97 25.52 -31.38
CA ASP A 9 -31.67 24.93 -30.98
C ASP A 9 -30.56 25.97 -30.75
N ARG A 10 -30.87 27.26 -30.59
CA ARG A 10 -29.86 28.34 -30.43
C ARG A 10 -29.99 29.21 -29.18
N ALA A 11 -30.73 28.76 -28.17
CA ALA A 11 -30.81 29.48 -26.91
C ALA A 11 -30.93 28.52 -25.72
N ALA A 12 -29.96 27.61 -25.56
CA ALA A 12 -29.58 27.19 -24.22
C ALA A 12 -29.00 28.44 -23.54
N SER A 13 -29.87 29.15 -22.81
CA SER A 13 -29.60 30.51 -22.35
C SER A 13 -28.44 30.51 -21.35
N ALA A 14 -27.69 31.60 -21.25
CA ALA A 14 -26.59 31.75 -20.26
C ALA A 14 -27.01 31.44 -18.81
N ILE A 15 -28.31 31.40 -18.53
CA ILE A 15 -28.91 30.99 -17.26
C ILE A 15 -28.76 29.48 -17.01
N GLU A 16 -28.85 28.64 -18.05
CA GLU A 16 -28.63 27.18 -17.93
C GLU A 16 -27.16 26.87 -17.63
N TYR A 17 -26.24 27.58 -18.29
CA TYR A 17 -24.80 27.50 -17.95
C TYR A 17 -24.53 27.98 -16.52
N GLY A 18 -25.16 29.08 -16.10
CA GLY A 18 -25.04 29.57 -14.72
C GLY A 18 -25.56 28.57 -13.68
N ALA A 19 -26.67 27.89 -13.98
CA ALA A 19 -27.23 26.86 -13.10
C ALA A 19 -26.31 25.62 -12.97
N VAL A 20 -25.71 25.18 -14.08
CA VAL A 20 -24.74 24.07 -14.07
C VAL A 20 -23.50 24.46 -13.26
N VAL A 21 -22.95 25.66 -13.45
CA VAL A 21 -21.78 26.13 -12.68
C VAL A 21 -22.07 26.21 -11.18
N ILE A 22 -23.24 26.72 -10.79
CA ILE A 22 -23.64 26.78 -9.37
C ILE A 22 -23.83 25.37 -8.79
N LEU A 23 -24.42 24.45 -9.56
CA LEU A 23 -24.60 23.06 -9.13
C LEU A 23 -23.25 22.37 -8.90
N VAL A 24 -22.30 22.55 -9.84
CA VAL A 24 -20.93 22.02 -9.71
C VAL A 24 -20.22 22.64 -8.51
N ALA A 25 -20.32 23.96 -8.31
CA ALA A 25 -19.72 24.63 -7.16
C ALA A 25 -20.33 24.17 -5.82
N ALA A 26 -21.62 23.90 -5.77
CA ALA A 26 -22.29 23.38 -4.58
C ALA A 26 -21.90 21.91 -4.28
N LEU A 27 -21.74 21.09 -5.32
CA LEU A 27 -21.23 19.72 -5.19
C LEU A 27 -19.78 19.70 -4.71
N LEU A 28 -18.91 20.54 -5.28
CA LEU A 28 -17.52 20.68 -4.85
C LEU A 28 -17.43 21.23 -3.43
N GLY A 29 -18.22 22.26 -3.08
CA GLY A 29 -18.26 22.80 -1.72
C GLY A 29 -18.79 21.79 -0.68
N GLY A 30 -19.77 20.97 -1.06
CA GLY A 30 -20.27 19.88 -0.22
C GLY A 30 -19.24 18.75 -0.04
N LEU A 31 -18.48 18.42 -1.09
CA LEU A 31 -17.40 17.45 -1.06
C LEU A 31 -16.25 17.92 -0.15
N VAL A 32 -15.81 19.17 -0.30
CA VAL A 32 -14.77 19.77 0.56
C VAL A 32 -15.21 19.81 2.03
N PHE A 33 -16.49 20.14 2.29
CA PHE A 33 -17.02 20.12 3.65
C PHE A 33 -17.08 18.70 4.26
N ALA A 34 -17.39 17.69 3.46
CA ALA A 34 -17.43 16.28 3.89
C ALA A 34 -16.03 15.67 4.13
N LEU A 35 -15.01 16.14 3.40
CA LEU A 35 -13.62 15.70 3.53
C LEU A 35 -12.86 16.42 4.67
N ASN A 36 -13.48 17.44 5.29
CA ASN A 36 -12.87 18.27 6.33
C ASN A 36 -12.79 17.61 7.73
N SER A 37 -13.06 16.31 7.84
CA SER A 37 -13.03 15.56 9.11
C SER A 37 -11.81 14.65 9.30
N GLY A 38 -10.84 14.65 8.38
CA GLY A 38 -9.58 13.90 8.52
C GLY A 38 -8.42 14.70 7.93
N GLY A 39 -7.54 15.23 8.78
CA GLY A 39 -6.41 16.08 8.39
C GLY A 39 -5.35 15.27 7.65
N GLY A 40 -5.15 15.57 6.37
CA GLY A 40 -4.11 14.98 5.52
C GLY A 40 -4.30 15.27 4.04
N MET A 41 -5.56 15.41 3.57
CA MET A 41 -5.88 15.48 2.14
C MET A 41 -5.94 16.90 1.53
N LEU A 42 -5.69 17.97 2.29
CA LEU A 42 -5.99 19.33 1.83
C LEU A 42 -4.99 19.88 0.79
N ALA A 43 -3.75 19.40 0.75
CA ALA A 43 -2.73 19.93 -0.16
C ALA A 43 -3.00 19.58 -1.65
N GLY A 44 -3.48 18.36 -1.93
CA GLY A 44 -3.73 17.89 -3.30
C GLY A 44 -4.99 18.47 -3.94
N VAL A 45 -6.08 18.57 -3.17
CA VAL A 45 -7.37 19.08 -3.67
C VAL A 45 -7.31 20.57 -4.00
N ASP A 46 -6.63 21.38 -3.17
CA ASP A 46 -6.46 22.80 -3.47
C ASP A 46 -5.68 22.99 -4.78
N ARG A 47 -4.60 22.23 -5.00
CA ARG A 47 -3.79 22.31 -6.22
C ARG A 47 -4.59 21.96 -7.48
N ALA A 48 -5.45 20.94 -7.42
CA ALA A 48 -6.32 20.55 -8.52
C ALA A 48 -7.38 21.63 -8.85
N VAL A 49 -8.00 22.24 -7.82
CA VAL A 49 -8.99 23.32 -7.99
C VAL A 49 -8.34 24.58 -8.56
N CYS A 50 -7.13 24.93 -8.12
CA CYS A 50 -6.37 26.08 -8.62
C CYS A 50 -6.00 25.93 -10.09
N THR A 51 -5.58 24.71 -10.49
CA THR A 51 -5.26 24.37 -11.89
C THR A 51 -6.49 24.48 -12.79
N LEU A 52 -7.65 24.02 -12.31
CA LEU A 52 -8.93 24.09 -13.04
C LEU A 52 -9.50 25.51 -13.16
N THR A 53 -9.29 26.36 -12.15
CA THR A 53 -9.86 27.72 -12.11
C THR A 53 -8.92 28.78 -12.68
N GLY A 54 -7.66 28.44 -12.98
CA GLY A 54 -6.65 29.37 -13.46
C GLY A 54 -6.25 30.42 -12.42
N GLY A 55 -6.49 30.14 -11.14
CA GLY A 55 -6.08 30.99 -10.03
C GLY A 55 -4.62 30.75 -9.65
N GLU A 56 -3.86 31.82 -9.42
CA GLU A 56 -2.57 31.74 -8.76
C GLU A 56 -2.82 31.39 -7.29
N CYS A 57 -2.64 30.12 -6.92
CA CYS A 57 -2.65 29.72 -5.53
C CYS A 57 -1.23 29.80 -4.99
N GLU A 58 -1.08 30.53 -3.88
CA GLU A 58 0.16 30.51 -3.12
C GLU A 58 0.40 29.07 -2.66
N PRO A 59 1.63 28.53 -2.81
CA PRO A 59 1.95 27.23 -2.24
C PRO A 59 1.60 27.29 -0.74
N PRO A 60 1.02 26.21 -0.17
CA PRO A 60 0.77 26.19 1.26
C PRO A 60 2.09 26.52 1.95
N GLU A 61 2.11 27.59 2.75
CA GLU A 61 3.22 27.80 3.68
C GLU A 61 3.33 26.50 4.46
N SER A 62 4.46 25.79 4.30
CA SER A 62 4.74 24.58 5.05
C SER A 62 4.68 24.97 6.52
N GLN A 63 3.55 24.75 7.19
CA GLN A 63 3.50 24.74 8.63
C GLN A 63 4.14 23.44 9.10
N ALA A 64 5.46 23.33 8.88
CA ALA A 64 6.36 22.67 9.80
C ALA A 64 6.46 23.56 11.07
N GLY A 65 5.32 23.78 11.70
CA GLY A 65 5.21 24.35 13.03
C GLY A 65 4.80 23.20 13.93
N ALA A 66 5.79 22.43 14.40
CA ALA A 66 5.59 21.57 15.55
C ALA A 66 4.89 22.41 16.64
N PRO A 67 3.89 21.88 17.35
CA PRO A 67 3.36 22.55 18.51
C PRO A 67 4.53 22.87 19.45
N GLU A 68 4.70 24.15 19.78
CA GLU A 68 5.64 24.58 20.80
C GLU A 68 5.31 23.83 22.09
N ASP A 69 6.21 22.94 22.48
CA ASP A 69 6.16 22.16 23.70
C ASP A 69 6.02 23.11 24.90
N PRO A 70 5.06 22.88 25.82
CA PRO A 70 4.93 23.73 27.00
C PRO A 70 6.15 23.57 27.91
N ALA A 71 7.02 24.58 27.88
CA ALA A 71 7.95 24.98 28.93
C ALA A 71 8.29 23.89 29.97
N ASP A 72 9.33 23.12 29.67
CA ASP A 72 10.05 22.27 30.60
C ASP A 72 10.57 23.09 31.81
N PRO A 73 10.15 22.78 33.05
CA PRO A 73 10.77 23.32 34.24
C PRO A 73 11.68 22.27 34.87
N GLY A 74 13.00 22.37 34.67
CA GLY A 74 13.92 21.81 35.65
C GLY A 74 15.28 21.40 35.12
N ASP A 75 16.24 22.32 35.27
CA ASP A 75 17.63 21.96 35.55
C ASP A 75 17.68 21.06 36.80
N GLU A 76 18.00 19.77 36.64
CA GLU A 76 18.68 18.99 37.67
C GLU A 76 19.96 18.37 37.11
N GLU A 77 21.04 19.13 37.31
CA GLU A 77 22.40 18.61 37.30
C GLU A 77 22.54 17.44 38.29
N GLY A 78 23.12 16.34 37.81
CA GLY A 78 23.90 15.43 38.64
C GLY A 78 23.20 14.17 39.10
N ARG A 79 23.47 13.05 38.41
CA ARG A 79 23.51 11.75 39.07
C ARG A 79 24.53 10.80 38.45
N ASP A 80 25.66 10.76 39.14
CA ASP A 80 26.61 9.66 39.35
C ASP A 80 26.55 8.44 38.42
N GLU A 81 27.65 8.26 37.68
CA GLU A 81 28.13 7.00 37.13
C GLU A 81 27.99 5.86 38.16
N GLN A 82 27.15 4.86 37.86
CA GLN A 82 27.21 3.58 38.56
C GLN A 82 28.38 2.74 38.01
N PRO A 83 29.28 2.24 38.87
CA PRO A 83 30.33 1.32 38.44
C PRO A 83 29.75 -0.07 38.15
N ARG A 84 30.23 -0.67 37.06
CA ARG A 84 30.00 -2.07 36.68
C ARG A 84 30.43 -3.03 37.81
N PRO A 85 29.68 -4.10 38.10
CA PRO A 85 30.13 -5.12 39.03
C PRO A 85 31.22 -6.00 38.42
N ASP A 86 32.29 -6.17 39.19
CA ASP A 86 33.42 -7.07 38.97
C ASP A 86 32.98 -8.54 38.90
N ASP A 87 33.30 -9.21 37.78
CA ASP A 87 33.31 -10.66 37.65
C ASP A 87 34.50 -11.24 38.42
N SER A 88 34.26 -11.64 39.68
CA SER A 88 35.20 -12.45 40.46
C SER A 88 34.69 -13.90 40.62
N PRO A 89 35.43 -14.92 40.16
CA PRO A 89 35.08 -16.32 40.39
C PRO A 89 35.27 -16.69 41.87
N GLY A 90 34.17 -16.99 42.54
CA GLY A 90 34.17 -17.44 43.93
C GLY A 90 34.75 -18.85 44.12
N PRO A 91 35.41 -19.14 45.25
CA PRO A 91 36.00 -20.43 45.56
C PRO A 91 34.94 -21.50 45.88
N THR A 92 35.24 -22.71 45.45
CA THR A 92 34.48 -23.95 45.66
C THR A 92 34.29 -24.26 47.15
N PRO A 93 33.05 -24.52 47.64
CA PRO A 93 32.84 -24.97 49.00
C PRO A 93 33.35 -26.39 49.19
N SER A 94 34.11 -26.56 50.28
CA SER A 94 34.63 -27.85 50.72
C SER A 94 33.52 -28.77 51.22
N ASP A 95 33.69 -30.02 50.82
CA ASP A 95 32.99 -31.25 51.22
C ASP A 95 32.89 -31.44 52.75
N PRO A 96 31.68 -31.42 53.35
CA PRO A 96 31.47 -31.80 54.72
C PRO A 96 30.94 -33.25 54.81
N GLY A 97 31.86 -34.17 55.09
CA GLY A 97 31.72 -35.28 56.05
C GLY A 97 30.48 -36.17 55.98
N ASP A 98 30.72 -37.43 55.63
CA ASP A 98 29.84 -38.58 55.85
C ASP A 98 29.13 -38.57 57.22
N PRO A 99 27.79 -38.50 57.27
CA PRO A 99 27.04 -38.79 58.47
C PRO A 99 26.92 -40.31 58.70
N PRO A 100 26.84 -40.77 59.96
CA PRO A 100 26.75 -42.19 60.27
C PRO A 100 25.40 -42.79 59.81
N ASP A 101 25.48 -44.01 59.29
CA ASP A 101 24.36 -44.89 58.92
C ASP A 101 23.23 -44.85 59.97
N ARG A 102 22.09 -44.30 59.56
CA ARG A 102 20.82 -44.43 60.27
C ARG A 102 19.83 -45.18 59.39
N ASP A 103 19.77 -46.49 59.61
CA ASP A 103 18.90 -47.49 58.99
C ASP A 103 17.41 -47.39 59.40
N ASP A 104 16.88 -46.19 59.65
CA ASP A 104 15.47 -46.01 60.08
C ASP A 104 14.81 -44.81 59.40
N ARG A 105 14.87 -44.72 58.06
CA ARG A 105 14.01 -43.79 57.30
C ARG A 105 12.79 -44.53 56.76
N GLU A 106 11.64 -44.23 57.35
CA GLU A 106 10.34 -44.51 56.75
C GLU A 106 10.34 -44.03 55.28
N PRO A 107 9.76 -44.82 54.34
CA PRO A 107 9.70 -44.43 52.94
C PRO A 107 8.98 -43.08 52.84
N SER A 108 9.74 -42.07 52.40
CA SER A 108 9.15 -40.76 52.13
C SER A 108 8.04 -40.93 51.09
N PRO A 109 6.85 -40.36 51.31
CA PRO A 109 5.76 -40.46 50.34
C PRO A 109 6.28 -39.95 49.00
N SER A 110 6.02 -40.71 47.92
CA SER A 110 6.38 -40.29 46.57
C SER A 110 5.95 -38.83 46.38
N PRO A 111 6.85 -37.93 45.94
CA PRO A 111 6.46 -36.58 45.59
C PRO A 111 5.28 -36.71 44.61
N GLY A 112 4.18 -36.04 44.94
CA GLY A 112 3.02 -35.99 44.06
C GLY A 112 3.45 -35.51 42.68
N PRO A 113 2.69 -35.82 41.62
CA PRO A 113 2.96 -35.27 40.30
C PRO A 113 3.16 -33.76 40.43
N PRO A 114 4.19 -33.19 39.76
CA PRO A 114 4.40 -31.75 39.79
C PRO A 114 3.07 -31.07 39.42
N PRO A 115 2.69 -29.97 40.09
CA PRO A 115 1.52 -29.22 39.69
C PRO A 115 1.62 -28.93 38.19
N SER A 116 0.53 -29.15 37.45
CA SER A 116 0.48 -28.81 36.03
C SER A 116 1.01 -27.40 35.85
N ALA A 117 1.93 -27.22 34.90
CA ALA A 117 2.41 -25.90 34.55
C ALA A 117 1.19 -25.01 34.24
N PRO A 118 1.22 -23.72 34.63
CA PRO A 118 0.26 -22.75 34.12
C PRO A 118 0.20 -22.88 32.59
N PRO A 119 -0.97 -22.69 31.96
CA PRO A 119 -1.03 -22.60 30.51
C PRO A 119 -0.02 -21.53 30.05
N GLU A 120 0.70 -21.86 28.99
CA GLU A 120 1.57 -20.89 28.31
C GLU A 120 0.69 -19.69 27.93
N PRO A 121 1.15 -18.45 28.15
CA PRO A 121 0.38 -17.28 27.71
C PRO A 121 0.11 -17.42 26.22
N GLU A 122 -1.15 -17.20 25.82
CA GLU A 122 -1.51 -17.10 24.41
C GLU A 122 -0.70 -15.97 23.80
N ASP A 123 -0.05 -16.25 22.67
CA ASP A 123 0.71 -15.27 21.92
C ASP A 123 -0.30 -14.27 21.33
N PRO A 124 -0.29 -12.98 21.74
CA PRO A 124 -1.24 -12.00 21.23
C PRO A 124 -1.18 -11.87 19.71
N ASP A 125 -0.03 -12.18 19.11
CA ASP A 125 0.19 -12.08 17.67
C ASP A 125 -0.44 -13.26 16.93
N GLN A 126 -0.74 -14.36 17.63
CA GLN A 126 -1.37 -15.53 17.03
C GLN A 126 -2.78 -15.24 16.53
N GLU A 127 -3.61 -14.51 17.29
CA GLU A 127 -4.97 -14.15 16.87
C GLU A 127 -4.93 -13.22 15.65
N VAL A 128 -4.07 -12.21 15.69
CA VAL A 128 -3.85 -11.26 14.58
C VAL A 128 -3.41 -11.97 13.30
N ARG A 129 -2.47 -12.91 13.43
CA ARG A 129 -2.00 -13.74 12.32
C ARG A 129 -3.12 -14.62 11.76
N GLU A 130 -3.83 -15.36 12.61
CA GLU A 130 -4.90 -16.26 12.20
C GLU A 130 -6.03 -15.51 11.48
N GLU A 131 -6.40 -14.31 11.94
CA GLU A 131 -7.36 -13.45 11.26
C GLU A 131 -6.87 -13.01 9.88
N THR A 132 -5.59 -12.64 9.76
CA THR A 132 -5.01 -12.18 8.49
C THR A 132 -4.88 -13.31 7.48
N GLU A 133 -4.38 -14.48 7.91
CA GLU A 133 -4.30 -15.69 7.08
C GLU A 133 -5.69 -16.13 6.60
N ALA A 134 -6.73 -16.01 7.45
CA ALA A 134 -8.09 -16.33 7.06
C ALA A 134 -8.60 -15.45 5.89
N ILE A 135 -8.23 -14.15 5.84
CA ILE A 135 -8.56 -13.29 4.70
C ILE A 135 -7.80 -13.71 3.45
N LEU A 136 -6.49 -13.97 3.58
CA LEU A 136 -5.65 -14.38 2.45
C LEU A 136 -6.17 -15.69 1.82
N GLU A 137 -6.63 -16.64 2.63
CA GLU A 137 -7.21 -17.91 2.19
C GLU A 137 -8.49 -17.75 1.34
N GLU A 138 -9.22 -16.65 1.46
CA GLU A 138 -10.45 -16.40 0.68
C GLU A 138 -10.15 -16.15 -0.81
N THR A 139 -8.96 -15.66 -1.13
CA THR A 139 -8.57 -15.22 -2.48
C THR A 139 -7.57 -16.19 -3.14
N GLU A 140 -7.56 -16.27 -4.47
CA GLU A 140 -6.55 -17.02 -5.22
C GLU A 140 -5.16 -16.42 -5.01
N ILE A 141 -5.01 -15.11 -5.18
CA ILE A 141 -3.73 -14.44 -4.99
C ILE A 141 -3.24 -14.56 -3.54
N GLY A 142 -4.12 -14.37 -2.54
CA GLY A 142 -3.74 -14.52 -1.13
C GLY A 142 -3.26 -15.93 -0.78
N ARG A 143 -3.84 -16.99 -1.37
CA ARG A 143 -3.35 -18.36 -1.21
C ARG A 143 -1.97 -18.57 -1.85
N GLU A 144 -1.72 -17.97 -3.02
CA GLU A 144 -0.38 -18.02 -3.66
C GLU A 144 0.67 -17.33 -2.79
N TYR A 145 0.33 -16.19 -2.18
CA TYR A 145 1.22 -15.47 -1.27
C TYR A 145 1.42 -16.19 0.07
N LEU A 146 0.43 -16.91 0.59
CA LEU A 146 0.61 -17.79 1.74
C LEU A 146 1.56 -18.95 1.42
N GLU A 147 1.42 -19.61 0.26
CA GLU A 147 2.35 -20.66 -0.18
C GLU A 147 3.76 -20.09 -0.33
N TYR A 148 3.90 -18.90 -0.91
CA TYR A 148 5.20 -18.20 -1.00
C TYR A 148 5.79 -17.90 0.37
N LEU A 149 4.99 -17.38 1.30
CA LEU A 149 5.43 -17.07 2.66
C LEU A 149 5.89 -18.35 3.40
N GLU A 150 5.18 -19.46 3.25
CA GLU A 150 5.56 -20.77 3.82
C GLU A 150 6.89 -21.31 3.25
N ASP A 151 7.13 -21.07 1.96
CA ASP A 151 8.37 -21.47 1.27
C ASP A 151 9.54 -20.48 1.51
N SER A 152 9.24 -19.28 2.00
CA SER A 152 10.22 -18.26 2.35
C SER A 152 10.76 -18.46 3.77
N ASP A 153 12.00 -18.02 4.02
CA ASP A 153 12.58 -17.94 5.37
C ASP A 153 12.27 -16.57 6.05
N LEU A 154 11.24 -15.85 5.58
CA LEU A 154 10.89 -14.52 6.11
C LEU A 154 10.19 -14.61 7.46
N ASP A 155 10.60 -13.73 8.37
CA ASP A 155 9.89 -13.52 9.64
C ASP A 155 8.81 -12.45 9.47
N VAL A 156 7.58 -12.74 9.89
CA VAL A 156 6.46 -11.79 9.87
C VAL A 156 6.09 -11.42 11.30
N THR A 157 6.36 -10.17 11.67
CA THR A 157 6.07 -9.63 13.00
C THR A 157 4.86 -8.71 12.97
N TRP A 158 4.04 -8.76 14.03
CA TRP A 158 2.79 -8.01 14.14
C TRP A 158 2.92 -6.97 15.25
N GLU A 159 3.14 -5.69 14.89
CA GLU A 159 3.46 -4.63 15.86
C GLU A 159 2.53 -3.43 15.69
N ASP A 160 1.85 -2.99 16.75
CA ASP A 160 0.87 -1.90 16.66
C ASP A 160 1.51 -0.53 16.34
N GLY A 161 0.97 0.17 15.34
CA GLY A 161 1.20 1.60 15.11
C GLY A 161 2.43 1.97 14.26
N GLU A 162 3.15 0.98 13.72
CA GLU A 162 4.36 1.19 12.91
C GLU A 162 4.14 0.99 11.40
N GLY A 163 2.91 0.73 10.98
CA GLY A 163 2.59 0.50 9.57
C GLY A 163 3.05 -0.85 9.04
N GLY A 164 3.27 -0.93 7.72
CA GLY A 164 3.75 -2.13 7.04
C GLY A 164 5.06 -1.85 6.31
N TYR A 165 6.05 -2.73 6.44
CA TYR A 165 7.29 -2.65 5.66
C TYR A 165 8.01 -4.00 5.56
N TRP A 166 8.75 -4.17 4.46
CA TRP A 166 9.77 -5.19 4.25
C TRP A 166 11.17 -4.56 4.22
N ASN A 167 12.14 -5.24 4.84
CA ASN A 167 13.52 -4.74 4.92
C ASN A 167 14.58 -5.68 4.32
N GLY A 168 14.16 -6.72 3.61
CA GLY A 168 15.05 -7.76 3.06
C GLY A 168 15.26 -8.97 3.97
N GLU A 169 14.91 -8.88 5.26
CA GLU A 169 15.05 -9.99 6.23
C GLU A 169 13.73 -10.35 6.91
N LYS A 170 12.91 -9.35 7.22
CA LYS A 170 11.60 -9.51 7.87
C LYS A 170 10.55 -8.63 7.22
N ILE A 171 9.29 -9.01 7.44
CA ILE A 171 8.11 -8.21 7.18
C ILE A 171 7.53 -7.80 8.53
N GLN A 172 7.21 -6.53 8.68
CA GLN A 172 6.45 -6.02 9.81
C GLN A 172 5.09 -5.53 9.33
N ILE A 173 4.03 -5.89 10.05
CA ILE A 173 2.66 -5.49 9.75
C ILE A 173 2.03 -4.87 11.00
N ASP A 174 1.30 -3.78 10.82
CA ASP A 174 0.55 -3.14 11.90
C ASP A 174 -0.60 -4.05 12.38
N GLY A 175 -0.43 -4.62 13.58
CA GLY A 175 -1.39 -5.54 14.17
C GLY A 175 -2.76 -4.91 14.46
N SER A 176 -2.81 -3.58 14.58
CA SER A 176 -4.02 -2.82 14.93
C SER A 176 -4.94 -2.50 13.73
N TRP A 177 -4.48 -2.77 12.51
CA TRP A 177 -5.25 -2.56 11.29
C TRP A 177 -6.37 -3.59 11.10
N ASP A 178 -7.37 -3.22 10.30
CA ASP A 178 -8.43 -4.16 9.93
C ASP A 178 -7.83 -5.40 9.22
N PRO A 179 -8.38 -6.61 9.44
CA PRO A 179 -7.85 -7.85 8.84
C PRO A 179 -7.63 -7.77 7.33
N GLU A 180 -8.56 -7.17 6.60
CA GLU A 180 -8.45 -7.02 5.14
C GLU A 180 -7.28 -6.13 4.72
N PHE A 181 -6.97 -5.10 5.51
CA PHE A 181 -5.87 -4.20 5.22
C PHE A 181 -4.51 -4.79 5.64
N ARG A 182 -4.47 -5.59 6.71
CA ARG A 182 -3.30 -6.41 7.06
C ARG A 182 -2.99 -7.41 5.95
N ALA A 183 -4.01 -8.11 5.44
CA ALA A 183 -3.85 -9.08 4.36
C ALA A 183 -3.33 -8.43 3.06
N SER A 184 -3.88 -7.29 2.65
CA SER A 184 -3.36 -6.57 1.49
C SER A 184 -1.91 -6.12 1.69
N THR A 185 -1.58 -5.65 2.89
CA THR A 185 -0.21 -5.24 3.23
C THR A 185 0.76 -6.41 3.18
N VAL A 186 0.38 -7.60 3.66
CA VAL A 186 1.21 -8.81 3.52
C VAL A 186 1.51 -9.12 2.05
N ILE A 187 0.53 -9.01 1.16
CA ILE A 187 0.73 -9.19 -0.29
C ILE A 187 1.67 -8.13 -0.85
N HIS A 188 1.51 -6.87 -0.44
CA HIS A 188 2.38 -5.76 -0.86
C HIS A 188 3.84 -6.05 -0.49
N GLU A 189 4.10 -6.34 0.79
CA GLU A 189 5.46 -6.55 1.30
C GLU A 189 6.10 -7.83 0.73
N LEU A 190 5.34 -8.89 0.51
CA LEU A 190 5.86 -10.09 -0.16
C LEU A 190 6.12 -9.87 -1.65
N THR A 191 5.40 -8.94 -2.30
CA THR A 191 5.70 -8.56 -3.68
C THR A 191 7.10 -7.93 -3.75
N HIS A 192 7.43 -7.07 -2.78
CA HIS A 192 8.77 -6.48 -2.66
C HIS A 192 9.85 -7.56 -2.52
N ASP A 193 9.61 -8.57 -1.68
CA ASP A 193 10.53 -9.69 -1.51
C ASP A 193 10.73 -10.50 -2.81
N GLN A 194 9.65 -10.83 -3.52
CA GLN A 194 9.70 -11.57 -4.78
C GLN A 194 10.47 -10.83 -5.88
N MET A 195 10.29 -9.51 -5.94
CA MET A 195 10.95 -8.64 -6.92
C MET A 195 12.40 -8.33 -6.53
N GLY A 196 12.74 -8.45 -5.25
CA GLY A 196 14.08 -8.26 -4.71
C GLY A 196 14.42 -6.81 -4.40
N HIS A 197 15.66 -6.54 -4.01
CA HIS A 197 16.10 -5.19 -3.68
C HIS A 197 16.54 -4.40 -4.92
N ILE A 198 16.08 -3.15 -5.02
CA ILE A 198 16.55 -2.19 -6.03
C ILE A 198 17.61 -1.29 -5.38
N ASP A 199 18.88 -1.57 -5.68
CA ASP A 199 20.00 -0.77 -5.21
C ASP A 199 20.17 0.47 -6.12
N PRO A 200 20.13 1.71 -5.58
CA PRO A 200 20.38 2.91 -6.39
C PRO A 200 21.75 2.89 -7.10
N GLU A 201 22.78 2.24 -6.54
CA GLU A 201 24.12 2.15 -7.16
C GLU A 201 24.12 1.39 -8.50
N ASP A 202 23.08 0.60 -8.78
CA ASP A 202 22.95 -0.16 -10.04
C ASP A 202 22.45 0.69 -11.23
N PHE A 203 22.10 1.96 -11.01
CA PHE A 203 21.48 2.83 -12.01
C PHE A 203 22.38 4.00 -12.43
N ASP A 204 22.57 4.15 -13.74
CA ASP A 204 23.39 5.22 -14.33
C ASP A 204 22.74 6.61 -14.19
N SER A 205 21.44 6.68 -13.89
CA SER A 205 20.70 7.93 -13.74
C SER A 205 19.57 7.87 -12.71
N ARG A 206 19.26 9.04 -12.12
CA ARG A 206 18.14 9.22 -11.18
C ARG A 206 16.78 8.87 -11.80
N GLU A 207 16.59 9.18 -13.09
CA GLU A 207 15.35 8.90 -13.82
C GLU A 207 15.12 7.39 -13.98
N GLU A 208 16.14 6.63 -14.39
CA GLU A 208 16.06 5.17 -14.48
C GLU A 208 15.80 4.52 -13.10
N TYR A 209 16.41 5.04 -12.04
CA TYR A 209 16.15 4.56 -10.67
C TYR A 209 14.71 4.84 -10.23
N ARG A 210 14.16 6.04 -10.50
CA ARG A 210 12.77 6.38 -10.18
C ARG A 210 11.79 5.48 -10.93
N GLU A 211 12.00 5.27 -12.23
CA GLU A 211 11.14 4.39 -13.03
C GLU A 211 11.15 2.96 -12.49
N ALA A 212 12.32 2.45 -12.10
CA ALA A 212 12.44 1.11 -11.50
C ALA A 212 11.74 1.01 -10.14
N MET A 213 11.90 2.01 -9.26
CA MET A 213 11.19 2.06 -7.98
C MET A 213 9.69 2.24 -8.14
N ALA A 214 9.25 3.03 -9.13
CA ALA A 214 7.83 3.19 -9.41
C ALA A 214 7.22 1.91 -9.97
N ASP A 215 7.89 1.20 -10.88
CA ASP A 215 7.44 -0.13 -11.34
C ASP A 215 7.29 -1.10 -10.17
N PHE A 216 8.27 -1.11 -9.26
CA PHE A 216 8.27 -1.93 -8.05
C PHE A 216 7.01 -1.71 -7.19
N GLU A 217 6.71 -0.46 -6.84
CA GLU A 217 5.51 -0.13 -6.06
C GLU A 217 4.20 -0.35 -6.83
N VAL A 218 4.22 -0.11 -8.15
CA VAL A 218 3.04 -0.33 -9.01
C VAL A 218 2.65 -1.80 -9.01
N GLN A 219 3.60 -2.74 -9.15
CA GLN A 219 3.29 -4.17 -9.11
C GLN A 219 2.70 -4.60 -7.75
N ALA A 220 3.30 -4.14 -6.64
CA ALA A 220 2.80 -4.43 -5.30
C ALA A 220 1.36 -3.92 -5.10
N GLN A 221 1.09 -2.68 -5.54
CA GLN A 221 -0.25 -2.10 -5.45
C GLN A 221 -1.25 -2.78 -6.39
N LEU A 222 -0.85 -3.23 -7.60
CA LEU A 222 -1.72 -4.01 -8.49
C LEU A 222 -2.14 -5.34 -7.86
N ASN A 223 -1.22 -6.03 -7.18
CA ASN A 223 -1.52 -7.27 -6.48
C ASN A 223 -2.50 -7.05 -5.30
N GLU A 224 -2.37 -5.94 -4.57
CA GLU A 224 -3.37 -5.55 -3.57
C GLU A 224 -4.74 -5.32 -4.20
N LEU A 225 -4.81 -4.58 -5.33
CA LEU A 225 -6.08 -4.32 -6.02
C LEU A 225 -6.74 -5.63 -6.45
N GLU A 226 -5.96 -6.57 -7.00
CA GLU A 226 -6.45 -7.88 -7.41
C GLU A 226 -6.99 -8.68 -6.23
N MET A 227 -6.32 -8.66 -5.07
CA MET A 227 -6.84 -9.32 -3.86
C MET A 227 -8.21 -8.75 -3.47
N PHE A 228 -8.38 -7.43 -3.49
CA PHE A 228 -9.66 -6.80 -3.15
C PHE A 228 -10.76 -7.06 -4.19
N GLU A 229 -10.43 -7.16 -5.47
CA GLU A 229 -11.36 -7.58 -6.53
C GLU A 229 -11.85 -9.02 -6.28
N GLN A 230 -10.94 -9.94 -5.89
CA GLN A 230 -11.29 -11.32 -5.55
C GLN A 230 -12.11 -11.42 -4.26
N LEU A 231 -11.84 -10.58 -3.25
CA LEU A 231 -12.67 -10.49 -2.04
C LEU A 231 -14.09 -9.98 -2.34
N GLU A 232 -14.22 -8.99 -3.21
CA GLU A 232 -15.52 -8.49 -3.66
C GLU A 232 -16.32 -9.58 -4.37
N GLU A 233 -15.68 -10.35 -5.25
CA GLU A 233 -16.32 -11.50 -5.90
C GLU A 233 -16.75 -12.57 -4.89
N ALA A 234 -15.88 -12.91 -3.92
CA ALA A 234 -16.14 -13.96 -2.93
C ALA A 234 -17.25 -13.59 -1.93
N ARG A 235 -17.31 -12.31 -1.52
CA ARG A 235 -18.21 -11.83 -0.47
C ARG A 235 -19.49 -11.18 -1.00
N GLY A 236 -19.49 -10.78 -2.27
CA GLY A 236 -20.61 -10.17 -2.98
C GLY A 236 -20.88 -8.71 -2.61
N ASP A 237 -21.93 -8.16 -3.22
CA ASP A 237 -22.27 -6.71 -3.20
C ASP A 237 -22.48 -6.07 -1.82
N ASP A 238 -22.68 -6.87 -0.76
CA ASP A 238 -22.89 -6.36 0.61
C ASP A 238 -21.55 -6.06 1.34
N TRP A 239 -20.41 -6.50 0.79
CA TRP A 239 -19.10 -6.22 1.36
C TRP A 239 -18.69 -4.76 1.12
N VAL A 240 -18.17 -4.13 2.17
CA VAL A 240 -17.75 -2.72 2.12
C VAL A 240 -16.23 -2.68 1.96
N LYS A 241 -15.81 -2.29 0.76
CA LYS A 241 -14.41 -2.10 0.41
C LYS A 241 -13.74 -1.03 1.30
N PRO A 242 -12.48 -1.23 1.72
CA PRO A 242 -11.74 -0.23 2.48
C PRO A 242 -11.67 1.13 1.76
N PRO A 243 -11.74 2.27 2.46
CA PRO A 243 -11.78 3.59 1.81
C PRO A 243 -10.57 3.90 0.92
N ARG A 244 -9.35 3.49 1.31
CA ARG A 244 -8.12 3.68 0.52
C ARG A 244 -8.24 2.97 -0.84
N GLN A 245 -8.68 1.72 -0.81
CA GLN A 245 -8.92 0.93 -2.01
C GLN A 245 -9.97 1.57 -2.93
N ALA A 246 -11.10 2.02 -2.36
CA ALA A 246 -12.15 2.68 -3.13
C ALA A 246 -11.69 4.01 -3.78
N GLN A 247 -10.63 4.63 -3.28
CA GLN A 247 -10.02 5.81 -3.89
C GLN A 247 -9.17 5.42 -5.10
N TYR A 248 -8.29 4.43 -4.98
CA TYR A 248 -7.46 3.97 -6.10
C TYR A 248 -8.30 3.50 -7.27
N GLU A 249 -9.31 2.65 -7.00
CA GLU A 249 -10.21 2.17 -8.04
C GLU A 249 -10.91 3.30 -8.78
N ARG A 250 -11.39 4.33 -8.05
CA ARG A 250 -12.08 5.44 -8.69
C ARG A 250 -11.21 6.20 -9.69
N VAL A 251 -9.94 6.42 -9.34
CA VAL A 251 -9.03 7.23 -10.16
C VAL A 251 -8.50 6.41 -11.34
N PHE A 252 -8.04 5.20 -11.09
CA PHE A 252 -7.35 4.39 -12.11
C PHE A 252 -8.33 3.61 -12.99
N MET A 253 -9.39 3.03 -12.42
CA MET A 253 -10.35 2.24 -13.20
C MET A 253 -11.12 3.11 -14.20
N ALA A 254 -11.42 4.36 -13.85
CA ALA A 254 -12.10 5.26 -14.80
C ALA A 254 -11.26 5.54 -16.06
N GLN A 255 -9.92 5.59 -15.92
CA GLN A 255 -9.02 5.73 -17.07
C GLN A 255 -8.89 4.42 -17.84
N ALA A 256 -8.71 3.31 -17.12
CA ALA A 256 -8.63 1.97 -17.69
C ALA A 256 -9.89 1.58 -18.48
N GLU A 257 -11.08 1.82 -17.94
CA GLU A 257 -12.37 1.60 -18.61
C GLU A 257 -12.49 2.40 -19.91
N LYS A 258 -12.01 3.65 -19.90
CA LYS A 258 -12.03 4.51 -21.08
C LYS A 258 -11.09 3.98 -22.16
N ALA A 259 -9.89 3.55 -21.79
CA ALA A 259 -8.92 2.94 -22.71
C ALA A 259 -9.44 1.62 -23.28
N SER A 260 -9.94 0.74 -22.41
CA SER A 260 -10.56 -0.54 -22.73
C SER A 260 -11.69 -0.40 -23.75
N LYS A 261 -12.62 0.53 -23.50
CA LYS A 261 -13.74 0.80 -24.42
C LYS A 261 -13.25 1.29 -25.79
N ALA A 262 -12.27 2.19 -25.82
CA ALA A 262 -11.72 2.71 -27.08
C ALA A 262 -11.05 1.58 -27.89
N ALA A 263 -10.24 0.75 -27.23
CA ALA A 263 -9.59 -0.40 -27.84
C ALA A 263 -10.61 -1.42 -28.36
N TYR A 264 -11.67 -1.71 -27.60
CA TYR A 264 -12.76 -2.58 -28.04
C TYR A 264 -13.40 -2.07 -29.34
N GLU A 265 -13.80 -0.80 -29.38
CA GLU A 265 -14.48 -0.21 -30.54
C GLU A 265 -13.58 -0.22 -31.79
N GLU A 266 -12.30 0.11 -31.64
CA GLU A 266 -11.33 0.07 -32.73
C GLU A 266 -11.15 -1.36 -33.27
N GLU A 267 -10.88 -2.31 -32.37
CA GLU A 267 -10.55 -3.68 -32.72
C GLU A 267 -11.74 -4.48 -33.24
N TYR A 268 -12.93 -4.23 -32.72
CA TYR A 268 -14.16 -4.80 -33.25
C TYR A 268 -14.38 -4.38 -34.70
N ASN A 269 -14.26 -3.09 -35.00
CA ASN A 269 -14.47 -2.57 -36.35
C ASN A 269 -13.42 -3.11 -37.34
N ARG A 270 -12.15 -3.14 -36.91
CA ARG A 270 -11.04 -3.72 -37.69
C ARG A 270 -11.26 -5.19 -37.99
N ALA A 271 -11.55 -6.00 -36.97
CA ALA A 271 -11.76 -7.44 -37.13
C ALA A 271 -13.01 -7.73 -37.97
N LEU A 272 -14.07 -6.93 -37.85
CA LEU A 272 -15.28 -7.09 -38.64
C LEU A 272 -15.03 -6.76 -40.12
N GLU A 273 -14.26 -5.71 -40.42
CA GLU A 273 -13.85 -5.37 -41.79
C GLU A 273 -13.06 -6.52 -42.43
N GLU A 274 -12.13 -7.14 -41.70
CA GLU A 274 -11.40 -8.33 -42.15
C GLU A 274 -12.33 -9.52 -42.46
N GLN A 275 -13.36 -9.75 -41.63
CA GLN A 275 -14.36 -10.80 -41.90
C GLN A 275 -15.21 -10.49 -43.14
N VAL A 276 -15.46 -9.21 -43.44
CA VAL A 276 -16.17 -8.78 -44.66
C VAL A 276 -15.30 -8.99 -45.89
N GLU A 277 -14.04 -8.56 -45.84
CA GLU A 277 -13.09 -8.70 -46.96
C GLU A 277 -12.77 -10.16 -47.31
N SER A 278 -12.70 -11.02 -46.30
CA SER A 278 -12.49 -12.47 -46.49
C SER A 278 -13.72 -13.21 -47.02
N GLY A 279 -14.90 -12.56 -47.07
CA GLY A 279 -16.16 -13.17 -47.50
C GLY A 279 -16.88 -13.98 -46.42
N ASN A 280 -16.20 -14.27 -45.29
CA ASN A 280 -16.75 -15.02 -44.16
C ASN A 280 -18.03 -14.40 -43.61
N TYR A 281 -18.10 -13.06 -43.58
CA TYR A 281 -19.29 -12.36 -43.09
C TYR A 281 -20.55 -12.65 -43.93
N GLY A 282 -20.39 -12.84 -45.24
CA GLY A 282 -21.49 -13.21 -46.14
C GLY A 282 -21.93 -14.66 -45.99
N GLU A 283 -20.99 -15.55 -45.69
CA GLU A 283 -21.22 -16.99 -45.54
C GLU A 283 -21.76 -17.37 -44.15
N ASN A 284 -21.26 -16.72 -43.10
CA ASN A 284 -21.64 -16.95 -41.71
C ASN A 284 -21.51 -15.66 -40.89
N ARG A 285 -22.51 -14.78 -40.99
CA ARG A 285 -22.55 -13.50 -40.28
C ARG A 285 -22.37 -13.64 -38.77
N GLU A 286 -23.09 -14.59 -38.15
CA GLU A 286 -23.07 -14.76 -36.69
C GLU A 286 -21.68 -15.21 -36.21
N GLY A 287 -21.07 -16.18 -36.89
CA GLY A 287 -19.71 -16.61 -36.56
C GLY A 287 -18.65 -15.52 -36.77
N ALA A 288 -18.81 -14.69 -37.82
CA ALA A 288 -17.93 -13.57 -38.09
C ALA A 288 -18.02 -12.49 -37.01
N VAL A 289 -19.23 -12.13 -36.57
CA VAL A 289 -19.44 -11.17 -35.47
C VAL A 289 -18.83 -11.70 -34.18
N ALA A 290 -19.13 -12.95 -33.80
CA ALA A 290 -18.58 -13.54 -32.58
C ALA A 290 -17.03 -13.64 -32.60
N ALA A 291 -16.42 -13.79 -33.78
CA ALA A 291 -14.97 -13.76 -33.92
C ALA A 291 -14.37 -12.36 -33.74
N ALA A 292 -15.05 -11.33 -34.26
CA ALA A 292 -14.67 -9.94 -34.04
C ALA A 292 -14.83 -9.55 -32.56
N GLU A 293 -15.93 -9.94 -31.91
CA GLU A 293 -16.17 -9.71 -30.47
C GLU A 293 -15.05 -10.27 -29.61
N ARG A 294 -14.69 -11.56 -29.77
CA ARG A 294 -13.57 -12.16 -29.00
C ARG A 294 -12.22 -11.48 -29.23
N THR A 295 -12.00 -10.91 -30.41
CA THR A 295 -10.75 -10.19 -30.71
C THR A 295 -10.75 -8.83 -30.03
N ALA A 296 -11.90 -8.14 -30.08
CA ALA A 296 -12.11 -6.86 -29.40
C ALA A 296 -12.04 -6.99 -27.88
N GLU A 297 -12.64 -8.03 -27.28
CA GLU A 297 -12.58 -8.32 -25.84
C GLU A 297 -11.13 -8.45 -25.37
N ARG A 298 -10.31 -9.30 -26.01
CA ARG A 298 -8.89 -9.45 -25.64
C ARG A 298 -8.05 -8.18 -25.82
N ALA A 299 -8.47 -7.27 -26.70
CA ALA A 299 -7.77 -6.00 -26.85
C ALA A 299 -8.23 -4.99 -25.80
N ALA A 300 -9.51 -5.02 -25.44
CA ALA A 300 -10.09 -4.24 -24.36
C ALA A 300 -9.49 -4.62 -23.01
N ASP A 301 -9.31 -5.92 -22.73
CA ASP A 301 -8.70 -6.42 -21.50
C ASP A 301 -7.24 -5.95 -21.39
N ARG A 302 -6.44 -6.10 -22.45
CA ARG A 302 -5.05 -5.61 -22.46
C ARG A 302 -4.95 -4.11 -22.30
N ALA A 303 -5.78 -3.34 -23.03
CA ALA A 303 -5.78 -1.89 -22.90
C ALA A 303 -6.29 -1.41 -21.53
N PHE A 304 -7.10 -2.22 -20.84
CA PHE A 304 -7.50 -1.96 -19.47
C PHE A 304 -6.29 -2.09 -18.53
N GLU A 305 -5.60 -3.23 -18.58
CA GLU A 305 -4.42 -3.49 -17.76
C GLU A 305 -3.29 -2.49 -18.00
N ASP A 306 -2.96 -2.24 -19.28
CA ASP A 306 -1.91 -1.28 -19.66
C ASP A 306 -2.25 0.12 -19.13
N ALA A 307 -3.49 0.59 -19.29
CA ALA A 307 -3.89 1.91 -18.81
C ALA A 307 -4.02 1.99 -17.28
N ARG A 308 -4.34 0.87 -16.61
CA ARG A 308 -4.35 0.78 -15.14
C ARG A 308 -2.92 0.91 -14.60
N TYR A 309 -1.98 0.18 -15.19
CA TYR A 309 -0.55 0.25 -14.89
C TYR A 309 0.00 1.66 -15.14
N ASP A 310 -0.21 2.21 -16.34
CA ASP A 310 0.30 3.54 -16.72
C ASP A 310 -0.23 4.63 -15.78
N ALA A 311 -1.53 4.60 -15.44
CA ALA A 311 -2.11 5.61 -14.55
C ALA A 311 -1.53 5.54 -13.12
N MET A 312 -1.13 4.35 -12.66
CA MET A 312 -0.50 4.19 -11.36
C MET A 312 0.98 4.57 -11.41
N MET A 313 1.68 4.23 -12.48
CA MET A 313 3.04 4.70 -12.75
C MET A 313 3.12 6.23 -12.72
N ASP A 314 2.22 6.91 -13.46
CA ASP A 314 2.10 8.37 -13.45
C ASP A 314 1.86 8.91 -12.03
N HIS A 315 1.00 8.24 -11.23
CA HIS A 315 0.72 8.64 -9.85
C HIS A 315 1.97 8.65 -8.95
N PHE A 316 2.86 7.68 -9.11
CA PHE A 316 4.14 7.63 -8.39
C PHE A 316 5.13 8.65 -8.92
N LEU A 317 5.31 8.73 -10.24
CA LEU A 317 6.31 9.60 -10.88
C LEU A 317 5.96 11.10 -10.80
N ASP A 318 4.68 11.45 -10.71
CA ASP A 318 4.24 12.84 -10.50
C ASP A 318 4.36 13.29 -9.03
N GLY A 319 4.68 12.37 -8.11
CA GLY A 319 4.80 12.64 -6.67
C GLY A 319 3.45 12.76 -5.95
N ASP A 320 2.37 12.25 -6.55
CA ASP A 320 1.05 12.21 -5.92
C ASP A 320 0.93 11.03 -4.94
N ALA A 321 1.69 9.97 -5.14
CA ALA A 321 1.81 8.85 -4.20
C ALA A 321 2.71 9.25 -3.01
N VAL A 322 2.22 9.02 -1.79
CA VAL A 322 2.94 9.31 -0.54
C VAL A 322 3.08 8.05 0.30
N GLY A 323 4.21 7.90 0.99
CA GLY A 323 4.43 6.79 1.92
C GLY A 323 3.45 6.86 3.10
N SER A 324 2.89 5.73 3.50
CA SER A 324 1.86 5.66 4.55
C SER A 324 2.34 6.20 5.90
N ASN A 325 3.63 6.03 6.19
CA ASN A 325 4.20 6.30 7.50
C ASN A 325 4.92 7.66 7.55
N SER A 326 5.57 8.07 6.47
CA SER A 326 6.28 9.35 6.39
C SER A 326 5.39 10.51 5.93
N GLY A 327 4.36 10.21 5.12
CA GLY A 327 3.59 11.22 4.40
C GLY A 327 4.39 11.98 3.33
N GLU A 328 5.65 11.59 3.09
CA GLU A 328 6.50 12.16 2.05
C GLU A 328 6.16 11.52 0.69
N ALA A 329 6.27 12.29 -0.39
CA ALA A 329 6.11 11.78 -1.73
C ALA A 329 7.20 10.75 -2.03
N TYR A 330 6.82 9.61 -2.61
CA TYR A 330 7.76 8.54 -2.91
C TYR A 330 8.95 9.01 -3.76
N ILE A 331 8.69 9.85 -4.76
CA ILE A 331 9.73 10.42 -5.62
C ILE A 331 10.80 11.21 -4.85
N ASP A 332 10.42 11.94 -3.79
CA ASP A 332 11.36 12.69 -2.96
C ASP A 332 12.24 11.75 -2.12
N VAL A 333 11.65 10.65 -1.63
CA VAL A 333 12.38 9.61 -0.89
C VAL A 333 13.39 8.91 -1.80
N TRP A 334 12.99 8.57 -3.03
CA TRP A 334 13.86 7.93 -4.01
C TRP A 334 14.98 8.86 -4.47
N ASP A 335 14.70 10.13 -4.72
CA ASP A 335 15.72 11.13 -5.06
C ASP A 335 16.81 11.22 -4.01
N ARG A 336 16.39 11.34 -2.74
CA ARG A 336 17.32 11.41 -1.61
C ARG A 336 18.19 10.17 -1.53
N ARG A 337 17.62 8.96 -1.73
CA ARG A 337 18.38 7.71 -1.77
C ARG A 337 19.40 7.67 -2.91
N TYR A 338 19.00 8.08 -4.11
CA TYR A 338 19.90 8.14 -5.25
C TYR A 338 21.08 9.10 -4.99
N ASP A 339 20.78 10.28 -4.45
CA ASP A 339 21.77 11.32 -4.16
C ASP A 339 22.76 10.90 -3.06
N GLU A 340 22.28 10.18 -2.04
CA GLU A 340 23.10 9.60 -0.98
C GLU A 340 24.06 8.53 -1.53
N ALA A 341 23.57 7.63 -2.38
CA ALA A 341 24.37 6.57 -3.01
C ALA A 341 25.44 7.13 -3.96
N HIS A 342 25.13 8.20 -4.70
CA HIS A 342 26.04 8.80 -5.68
C HIS A 342 26.91 9.93 -5.12
N GLY A 343 26.79 10.24 -3.83
CA GLY A 343 27.54 11.33 -3.19
C GLY A 343 27.18 12.72 -3.72
N GLU A 344 25.98 12.88 -4.28
CA GLU A 344 25.44 14.17 -4.73
C GLU A 344 24.74 14.93 -3.59
N GLY A 345 24.48 14.27 -2.46
CA GLY A 345 23.90 14.88 -1.27
C GLY A 345 24.78 15.99 -0.67
N ASP A 346 24.24 17.19 -0.58
CA ASP A 346 24.89 18.34 0.07
C ASP A 346 25.14 17.97 1.56
N SER A 347 26.37 17.62 1.89
CA SER A 347 26.87 17.25 3.24
C SER A 347 26.66 18.34 4.34
N GLY A 348 25.84 19.35 4.08
CA GLY A 348 25.62 20.54 4.89
C GLY A 348 24.56 20.44 5.99
N GLY A 349 23.78 19.35 6.08
CA GLY A 349 22.77 19.16 7.13
C GLY A 349 22.93 17.81 7.81
N GLY A 350 23.57 17.78 8.99
CA GLY A 350 23.84 16.54 9.70
C GLY A 350 22.58 15.83 10.18
N CYS A 351 22.22 14.75 9.49
CA CYS A 351 21.60 13.59 10.11
C CYS A 351 22.65 12.46 10.06
N GLY A 352 23.43 12.36 11.12
CA GLY A 352 24.40 11.28 11.27
C GLY A 352 23.67 9.97 11.46
N GLY A 353 23.98 8.98 10.61
CA GLY A 353 23.81 7.56 10.85
C GLY A 353 22.48 7.17 11.51
N PHE A 354 21.37 7.36 10.79
CA PHE A 354 20.14 6.66 11.10
C PHE A 354 20.07 5.42 10.23
N LEU A 355 19.92 4.27 10.90
CA LEU A 355 19.75 2.98 10.27
C LEU A 355 18.43 3.01 9.47
N TRP A 356 18.48 2.37 8.32
CA TRP A 356 17.44 2.24 7.28
C TRP A 356 16.02 1.85 7.75
N HIS A 357 15.82 1.48 9.02
CA HIS A 357 14.57 0.90 9.56
C HIS A 357 13.63 1.89 10.24
N GLU A 358 13.94 3.19 10.30
CA GLU A 358 13.10 4.18 11.02
C GLU A 358 12.55 5.30 10.11
N CYS A 359 12.59 5.13 8.78
CA CYS A 359 12.02 6.09 7.81
C CYS A 359 10.96 5.47 6.88
N TRP A 360 10.60 4.21 7.13
CA TRP A 360 9.37 3.60 6.67
C TRP A 360 8.58 3.33 7.92
#